data_AF-A0A3P7M7Y8-F1
#
_entry.id   AF-A0A3P7M7Y8-F1
#
_cell.length_a   1.000
_cell.length_b   1.000
_cell.length_c   1.000
_cell.angle_alpha   90.00
_cell.angle_beta   90.00
_cell.angle_gamma   90.00
#
_symmetry.space_group_name_H-M   'P 1'
#
loop_
_entity.id
_entity.type
_entity.pdbx_description
1 polymer ?
#
loop_
_entity_poly.entity_id
_entity_poly.type
_entity_poly.pdbx_seq_one_letter_code
_entity_poly.pdbx_strand_id
1 'polypeptide(L)'
;MHKAYVDHSTGATKATLYKSHHFVQQRLREMQDVWMVRKSVEIQGYADCNGWNNFFAAIKAVYGPTVKGAAPLLSTDGTTLLNEKAQILKRWT
;
A
#
# COMPACT_ATOMS: atom_id res chain seq x y z
N MET A 1 -19.37 8.29 -47.19
CA MET A 1 -18.28 9.20 -46.73
C MET A 1 -18.45 9.69 -45.28
N HIS A 2 -18.98 8.87 -44.35
CA HIS A 2 -19.23 9.30 -42.96
C HIS A 2 -18.40 8.53 -41.90
N LYS A 3 -17.73 7.44 -42.31
CA LYS A 3 -17.03 6.52 -41.40
C LYS A 3 -15.66 7.07 -40.93
N ALA A 4 -14.90 7.69 -41.84
CA ALA A 4 -13.59 8.29 -41.53
C ALA A 4 -13.67 9.50 -40.57
N TYR A 5 -14.82 10.21 -40.53
CA TYR A 5 -15.03 11.34 -39.62
C TYR A 5 -15.23 10.89 -38.17
N VAL A 6 -16.01 9.82 -37.96
CA VAL A 6 -16.28 9.26 -36.64
C VAL A 6 -15.03 8.62 -36.03
N ASP A 7 -14.23 7.92 -36.83
CA ASP A 7 -13.00 7.27 -36.35
C ASP A 7 -11.94 8.28 -35.90
N HIS A 8 -11.75 9.40 -36.62
CA HIS A 8 -10.81 10.43 -36.22
C HIS A 8 -11.26 11.16 -34.93
N SER A 9 -12.56 11.44 -34.80
CA SER A 9 -13.13 12.12 -33.63
C SER A 9 -13.01 11.25 -32.37
N THR A 10 -13.22 9.94 -32.52
CA THR A 10 -13.08 8.96 -31.45
C THR A 10 -11.62 8.81 -31.00
N GLY A 11 -10.68 8.80 -31.95
CA GLY A 11 -9.24 8.73 -31.66
C GLY A 11 -8.72 9.95 -30.91
N ALA A 12 -9.09 11.16 -31.36
CA ALA A 12 -8.71 12.42 -30.70
C ALA A 12 -9.25 12.52 -29.27
N THR A 13 -10.51 12.11 -29.05
CA THR A 13 -11.15 12.11 -27.73
C THR A 13 -10.53 11.09 -26.77
N LYS A 14 -10.16 9.90 -27.26
CA LYS A 14 -9.43 8.91 -26.45
C LYS A 14 -8.04 9.43 -26.05
N ALA A 15 -7.35 10.09 -26.96
CA ALA A 15 -6.03 10.66 -26.68
C ALA A 15 -6.08 11.79 -25.64
N THR A 16 -7.11 12.65 -25.66
CA THR A 16 -7.28 13.71 -24.65
C THR A 16 -7.64 13.16 -23.28
N LEU A 17 -8.50 12.15 -23.21
CA LEU A 17 -8.85 11.47 -21.95
C LEU A 17 -7.64 10.77 -21.32
N TYR A 18 -6.86 10.03 -22.11
CA TYR A 18 -5.65 9.37 -21.62
C TYR A 18 -4.65 10.38 -21.05
N LYS A 19 -4.43 11.50 -21.73
CA LYS A 19 -3.53 12.58 -21.25
C LYS A 19 -4.03 13.21 -19.96
N SER A 20 -5.33 13.48 -19.86
CA SER A 20 -5.94 14.02 -18.64
C SER A 20 -5.78 13.05 -17.47
N HIS A 21 -6.07 11.77 -17.69
CA HIS A 21 -5.90 10.73 -16.68
C HIS A 21 -4.44 10.61 -16.23
N HIS A 22 -3.50 10.57 -17.17
CA HIS A 22 -2.07 10.56 -16.84
C HIS A 22 -1.67 11.78 -16.01
N PHE A 23 -2.11 12.99 -16.37
CA PHE A 23 -1.80 14.19 -15.62
C PHE A 23 -2.30 14.14 -14.17
N VAL A 24 -3.54 13.67 -13.96
CA VAL A 24 -4.10 13.49 -12.61
C VAL A 24 -3.32 12.44 -11.82
N GLN A 25 -2.93 11.32 -12.45
CA GLN A 25 -2.11 10.30 -11.82
C GLN A 25 -0.73 10.80 -11.42
N GLN A 26 -0.08 11.61 -12.26
CA GLN A 26 1.22 12.21 -11.94
C GLN A 26 1.11 13.15 -10.74
N ARG A 27 0.12 14.05 -10.75
CA ARG A 27 -0.18 14.95 -9.62
C ARG A 27 -0.42 14.19 -8.31
N LEU A 28 -1.19 13.10 -8.37
CA LEU A 28 -1.44 12.28 -7.19
C LEU A 28 -0.15 11.63 -6.67
N ARG A 29 0.71 11.15 -7.58
CA ARG A 29 1.99 10.55 -7.22
C ARG A 29 2.92 11.56 -6.56
N GLU A 30 3.06 12.74 -7.13
CA GLU A 30 3.86 13.83 -6.54
C GLU A 30 3.37 14.18 -5.12
N MET A 31 2.06 14.27 -4.91
CA MET A 31 1.49 14.52 -3.57
C MET A 31 1.81 13.40 -2.58
N GLN A 32 1.73 12.14 -3.02
CA GLN A 32 2.08 10.98 -2.20
C GLN A 32 3.58 10.97 -1.87
N ASP A 33 4.43 11.23 -2.85
CA ASP A 33 5.89 11.26 -2.69
C ASP A 33 6.31 12.35 -1.69
N VAL A 34 5.74 13.55 -1.81
CA VAL A 34 5.98 14.64 -0.85
C VAL A 34 5.57 14.25 0.57
N TRP A 35 4.42 13.59 0.73
CA TRP A 35 3.98 13.09 2.04
C TRP A 35 4.91 12.00 2.58
N MET A 36 5.35 11.07 1.74
CA MET A 36 6.26 9.97 2.11
C MET A 36 7.63 10.49 2.53
N VAL A 37 8.19 11.46 1.80
CA VAL A 37 9.47 12.12 2.17
C VAL A 37 9.33 12.83 3.51
N ARG A 38 8.22 13.53 3.75
CA ARG A 38 8.00 14.18 5.05
C ARG A 38 7.90 13.16 6.19
N LYS A 39 7.21 12.05 5.97
CA LYS A 39 7.07 10.98 6.97
C LYS A 39 8.37 10.24 7.24
N SER A 40 9.21 10.03 6.23
CA SER A 40 10.51 9.40 6.43
C SER A 40 11.44 10.27 7.28
N VAL A 41 11.47 11.58 7.03
CA VAL A 41 12.25 12.53 7.83
C VAL A 41 11.78 12.56 9.29
N GLU A 42 10.46 12.58 9.53
CA GLU A 42 9.88 12.53 10.87
C GLU A 42 10.30 11.24 11.63
N ILE A 43 10.17 10.08 10.98
CA ILE A 43 10.54 8.79 11.56
C ILE A 43 12.04 8.72 11.84
N GLN A 44 12.88 9.18 10.91
CA GLN A 44 14.32 9.22 11.09
C GLN A 44 14.72 10.12 12.26
N GLY A 45 14.11 11.30 12.39
CA GLY A 45 14.37 12.21 13.50
C GLY A 45 14.06 11.58 14.87
N TYR A 46 13.02 10.74 14.97
CA TYR A 46 12.77 9.98 16.20
C TYR A 46 13.83 8.91 16.46
N ALA A 47 14.36 8.25 15.43
CA ALA A 47 15.43 7.27 15.58
C ALA A 47 16.73 7.95 16.03
N ASP A 48 17.09 9.07 15.41
CA ASP A 48 18.32 9.83 15.71
C ASP A 48 18.34 10.37 17.14
N CYS A 49 17.17 10.77 17.66
CA CYS A 49 17.00 11.26 19.03
C CYS A 49 16.73 10.14 20.06
N ASN A 50 16.88 8.85 19.70
CA ASN A 50 16.59 7.69 20.56
C ASN A 50 15.14 7.66 21.13
N GLY A 51 14.20 8.29 20.42
CA GLY A 51 12.79 8.44 20.79
C GLY A 51 11.95 7.23 20.40
N TRP A 52 12.29 6.03 20.88
CA TRP A 52 11.70 4.75 20.45
C TRP A 52 10.17 4.69 20.52
N ASN A 53 9.55 5.26 21.56
CA ASN A 53 8.08 5.28 21.68
C ASN A 53 7.42 6.04 20.51
N ASN A 54 7.98 7.19 20.14
CA ASN A 54 7.46 8.02 19.05
C ASN A 54 7.77 7.41 17.68
N PHE A 55 8.94 6.80 17.53
CA PHE A 55 9.30 6.04 16.32
C PHE A 55 8.27 4.95 16.00
N PHE A 56 7.94 4.10 16.98
CA PHE A 56 6.94 3.05 16.78
C PHE A 56 5.52 3.61 16.58
N ALA A 57 5.17 4.73 17.23
CA ALA A 57 3.89 5.39 17.01
C ALA A 57 3.78 5.94 15.57
N ALA A 58 4.83 6.58 15.06
CA ALA A 58 4.88 7.13 13.71
C ALA A 58 4.81 6.03 12.63
N ILE A 59 5.51 4.91 12.82
CA ILE A 59 5.42 3.75 11.91
C ILE A 59 4.00 3.20 11.86
N LYS A 60 3.34 3.02 13.01
CA LYS A 60 1.94 2.57 13.07
C LYS A 60 0.97 3.57 12.44
N ALA A 61 1.28 4.86 12.47
CA ALA A 61 0.43 5.87 11.83
C ALA A 61 0.51 5.80 10.28
N VAL A 62 1.66 5.39 9.72
CA VAL A 62 1.83 5.24 8.26
C VAL A 62 1.24 3.92 7.76
N TYR A 63 1.55 2.81 8.42
CA TYR A 63 1.17 1.47 7.97
C TYR A 63 -0.13 0.95 8.61
N GLY A 64 -0.74 1.73 9.51
CA GLY A 64 -1.86 1.30 10.33
C GLY A 64 -1.43 0.45 11.53
N PRO A 65 -2.38 0.03 12.38
CA PRO A 65 -2.11 -0.95 13.42
C PRO A 65 -1.49 -2.19 12.78
N THR A 66 -0.24 -2.50 13.12
CA THR A 66 0.32 -3.81 12.77
C THR A 66 -0.53 -4.83 13.51
N VAL A 67 -1.44 -5.48 12.80
CA VAL A 67 -2.26 -6.56 13.34
C VAL A 67 -1.25 -7.59 13.85
N LYS A 68 -1.11 -7.70 15.18
CA LYS A 68 -0.42 -8.83 15.83
C LYS A 68 -1.31 -10.06 15.69
N GLY A 69 -1.66 -10.41 14.46
CA GLY A 69 -2.20 -11.71 14.13
C GLY A 69 -1.00 -12.63 13.98
N ALA A 70 -1.00 -13.75 14.70
CA ALA A 70 -0.14 -14.85 14.30
C ALA A 70 -0.52 -15.18 12.84
N ALA A 71 0.47 -15.22 11.94
CA ALA A 71 0.21 -15.66 10.58
C ALA A 71 -0.41 -17.06 10.66
N PRO A 72 -1.61 -17.29 10.10
CA PRO A 72 -2.26 -18.59 10.19
C PRO A 72 -1.37 -19.65 9.54
N LEU A 73 -1.09 -20.74 10.26
CA LEU A 73 -0.33 -21.86 9.74
C LEU A 73 -1.27 -22.97 9.28
N LEU A 74 -0.97 -23.63 8.16
CA LEU A 74 -1.73 -24.80 7.72
C LEU A 74 -1.53 -25.98 8.68
N SER A 75 -2.59 -26.68 9.06
CA SER A 75 -2.49 -27.96 9.77
C SER A 75 -1.71 -29.01 8.95
N THR A 76 -1.24 -30.08 9.59
CA THR A 76 -0.51 -31.18 8.93
C THR A 76 -1.32 -31.89 7.86
N ASP A 77 -2.65 -31.90 7.98
CA ASP A 77 -3.60 -32.42 7.00
C ASP A 77 -3.98 -31.39 5.91
N GLY A 78 -3.49 -30.15 6.00
CA GLY A 78 -3.70 -29.09 5.02
C GLY A 78 -5.11 -28.49 4.97
N THR A 79 -6.05 -28.94 5.81
CA THR A 79 -7.46 -28.54 5.73
C THR A 79 -7.80 -27.32 6.60
N THR A 80 -7.05 -27.12 7.67
CA THR A 80 -7.39 -26.16 8.73
C THR A 80 -6.30 -25.11 8.91
N LEU A 81 -6.69 -23.84 9.06
CA LEU A 81 -5.78 -22.76 9.42
C LEU A 81 -5.70 -22.63 10.95
N LEU A 82 -4.49 -22.78 11.49
CA LEU A 82 -4.18 -22.65 12.90
C LEU A 82 -3.84 -21.19 13.21
N ASN A 83 -4.72 -20.50 13.95
CA ASN A 83 -4.51 -19.12 14.39
C ASN A 83 -4.27 -19.02 15.92
N GLU A 84 -4.60 -20.05 16.68
CA GLU A 84 -4.38 -20.12 18.12
C GLU A 84 -2.94 -20.53 18.43
N LYS A 85 -2.28 -19.76 19.31
CA LYS A 85 -0.88 -19.99 19.73
C LYS A 85 -0.66 -21.41 20.25
N ALA A 86 -1.62 -21.97 21.00
CA ALA A 86 -1.54 -23.34 21.52
C ALA A 86 -1.57 -24.40 20.42
N GLN A 87 -2.39 -24.20 19.39
CA GLN A 87 -2.49 -25.11 18.24
C GLN A 87 -1.22 -25.05 17.37
N ILE A 88 -0.66 -23.85 17.17
CA ILE A 88 0.61 -23.67 16.47
C ILE A 88 1.74 -24.39 17.20
N LEU A 89 1.85 -24.23 18.52
CA LEU A 89 2.89 -24.89 19.31
C LEU A 89 2.80 -26.42 19.20
N LYS A 90 1.60 -26.99 19.31
CA LYS A 90 1.36 -28.44 19.19
C LYS A 90 1.78 -29.03 17.84
N ARG A 91 1.87 -28.24 16.76
CA ARG A 91 2.36 -28.71 15.47
C ARG A 91 3.88 -28.92 15.45
N TRP A 92 4.62 -28.12 16.22
CA TRP A 92 6.08 -28.14 16.24
C TRP A 92 6.66 -29.06 17.31
N THR A 93 5.82 -29.55 18.22
CA THR A 93 6.12 -30.63 19.16
C THR A 93 5.78 -31.99 18.57
#